data_AF-S2E866-F1
#
_entry.id   AF-S2E866-F1
#
_cell.length_a   1.000
_cell.length_b   1.000
_cell.length_c   1.000
_cell.angle_alpha   90.00
_cell.angle_beta   90.00
_cell.angle_gamma   90.00
#
_symmetry.space_group_name_H-M   'P 1'
#
loop_
_entity.id
_entity.type
_entity.pdbx_description
1 polymer ?
#
loop_
_entity_poly.entity_id
_entity_poly.type
_entity_poly.pdbx_seq_one_letter_code
_entity_poly.pdbx_strand_id
1 'polypeptide(L)'
;MISKASAPGKAILFGEHFVVYGIKAILCAINKRVTVTAEKIPENKILVKSKIGELDLPLNKPISEINSPLKPFYYLANKMIEKHKQNTGIKIIVESEIPSGVGLGSSSACCVAGAAAISRLFEESTKKEILEMAIEAERTIFQNTSGADCTVCTFGGLMEYDKSKGFSQIQSKSNFHLVIANSNIEHSTDEVVSKVKKFKEKTKKHFLICVKKKVN
;
A
#
# COMPACT_ATOMS: atom_id res chain seq x y z
N MET A 1 18.08 9.19 17.25
CA MET A 1 17.41 9.97 16.19
C MET A 1 16.04 9.36 15.97
N ILE A 2 14.99 10.18 15.95
CA ILE A 2 13.60 9.75 15.78
C ILE A 2 13.03 10.39 14.51
N SER A 3 12.26 9.64 13.75
CA SER A 3 11.56 10.07 12.55
C SER A 3 10.10 9.62 12.61
N LYS A 4 9.19 10.44 12.07
CA LYS A 4 7.76 10.13 12.03
C LYS A 4 7.20 10.50 10.67
N ALA A 5 6.44 9.59 10.06
CA ALA A 5 5.75 9.82 8.80
C ALA A 5 4.32 9.28 8.84
N SER A 6 3.46 9.79 7.96
CA SER A 6 2.11 9.27 7.80
C SER A 6 1.71 9.15 6.35
N ALA A 7 0.89 8.15 6.03
CA ALA A 7 0.31 7.94 4.71
C ALA A 7 -1.21 7.76 4.81
N PRO A 8 -2.00 8.32 3.87
CA PRO A 8 -3.42 8.07 3.78
C PRO A 8 -3.70 6.64 3.29
N GLY A 9 -4.88 6.12 3.61
CA GLY A 9 -5.45 4.99 2.89
C GLY A 9 -5.96 5.40 1.50
N LYS A 10 -6.59 4.45 0.81
CA LYS A 10 -7.24 4.71 -0.48
C LYS A 10 -8.66 4.16 -0.54
N ALA A 11 -9.40 4.62 -1.53
CA ALA A 11 -10.62 3.99 -2.02
C ALA A 11 -10.60 3.95 -3.55
N ILE A 12 -11.22 2.93 -4.13
CA ILE A 12 -11.51 2.90 -5.57
C ILE A 12 -12.88 3.54 -5.74
N LEU A 13 -12.98 4.59 -6.55
CA LEU A 13 -14.24 5.27 -6.84
C LEU A 13 -14.96 4.65 -8.04
N PHE A 14 -14.17 4.26 -9.05
CA PHE A 14 -14.67 3.66 -10.28
C PHE A 14 -13.65 2.69 -10.87
N GLY A 15 -14.13 1.61 -11.50
CA GLY A 15 -13.31 0.76 -12.37
C GLY A 15 -12.66 -0.45 -11.69
N GLU A 16 -13.17 -0.87 -10.54
CA GLU A 16 -12.72 -1.94 -9.65
C GLU A 16 -12.29 -3.21 -10.42
N HIS A 17 -13.25 -3.95 -10.98
CA HIS A 17 -12.97 -5.18 -11.73
C HIS A 17 -12.70 -4.93 -13.21
N PHE A 18 -13.06 -3.75 -13.72
CA PHE A 18 -12.88 -3.41 -15.12
C PHE A 18 -11.42 -3.12 -15.48
N VAL A 19 -10.61 -2.72 -14.50
CA VAL A 19 -9.16 -2.52 -14.68
C VAL A 19 -8.42 -3.77 -15.12
N VAL A 20 -8.88 -4.95 -14.68
CA VAL A 20 -8.33 -6.25 -15.10
C VAL A 20 -8.46 -6.44 -16.61
N TYR A 21 -9.46 -5.79 -17.22
CA TYR A 21 -9.77 -5.87 -18.65
C TYR A 21 -9.28 -4.66 -19.46
N GLY A 22 -8.37 -3.85 -18.91
CA GLY A 22 -7.76 -2.73 -19.62
C GLY A 22 -8.60 -1.46 -19.65
N ILE A 23 -9.64 -1.38 -18.81
CA ILE A 23 -10.40 -0.15 -18.60
C ILE A 23 -9.73 0.66 -17.48
N LYS A 24 -9.84 1.97 -17.54
CA LYS A 24 -9.26 2.85 -16.53
C LYS A 24 -10.00 2.71 -15.21
N ALA A 25 -9.28 2.89 -14.11
CA ALA A 25 -9.85 3.03 -12.77
C ALA A 25 -9.56 4.42 -12.21
N ILE A 26 -10.46 4.92 -11.37
CA ILE A 26 -10.27 6.15 -10.61
C ILE A 26 -10.17 5.77 -9.15
N LEU A 27 -9.05 6.14 -8.54
CA LEU A 27 -8.75 5.93 -7.13
C LEU A 27 -8.63 7.28 -6.44
N CYS A 28 -8.91 7.30 -5.13
CA CYS A 28 -8.70 8.48 -4.30
C CYS A 28 -8.04 8.11 -2.99
N ALA A 29 -7.23 9.01 -2.46
CA ALA A 29 -6.76 8.92 -1.09
C ALA A 29 -7.88 9.30 -0.10
N ILE A 30 -7.98 8.59 1.02
CA ILE A 30 -8.94 8.88 2.08
C ILE A 30 -8.25 9.50 3.29
N ASN A 31 -8.98 10.31 4.05
CA ASN A 31 -8.46 10.95 5.26
C ASN A 31 -8.49 10.03 6.51
N LYS A 32 -8.09 8.77 6.32
CA LYS A 32 -7.78 7.82 7.39
C LYS A 32 -6.34 7.39 7.16
N ARG A 33 -5.50 7.52 8.18
CA ARG A 33 -4.05 7.45 7.99
C ARG A 33 -3.42 6.32 8.78
N VAL A 34 -2.26 5.88 8.29
CA VAL A 34 -1.28 5.15 9.08
C VAL A 34 -0.17 6.11 9.45
N THR A 35 0.25 6.07 10.70
CA THR A 35 1.38 6.81 11.23
C THR A 35 2.45 5.82 11.67
N VAL A 36 3.68 6.04 11.22
CA VAL A 36 4.84 5.23 11.61
C VAL A 36 5.87 6.13 12.26
N THR A 37 6.31 5.73 13.44
CA THR A 37 7.44 6.35 14.15
C THR A 37 8.60 5.37 14.14
N ALA A 38 9.76 5.79 13.62
CA ALA A 38 10.98 5.01 13.57
C ALA A 38 12.07 5.70 14.40
N GLU A 39 12.86 4.93 15.14
CA GLU A 39 13.90 5.42 16.03
C GLU A 39 15.14 4.51 15.92
N LYS A 40 16.34 5.10 15.79
CA LYS A 40 17.58 4.33 15.92
C LYS A 40 17.82 3.96 17.37
N ILE A 41 18.15 2.70 17.61
CA ILE A 41 18.44 2.15 18.94
C ILE A 41 19.86 1.54 18.96
N PRO A 42 20.54 1.52 20.12
CA PRO A 42 21.91 1.01 20.22
C PRO A 42 22.01 -0.50 20.04
N GLU A 43 20.93 -1.26 20.27
CA GLU A 43 20.90 -2.70 20.11
C GLU A 43 20.91 -3.10 18.63
N ASN A 44 21.67 -4.13 18.24
CA ASN A 44 21.71 -4.65 16.87
C ASN A 44 20.48 -5.53 16.55
N LYS A 45 19.29 -4.94 16.58
CA LYS A 45 18.02 -5.62 16.31
C LYS A 45 16.97 -4.68 15.71
N ILE A 46 15.95 -5.27 15.10
CA ILE A 46 14.79 -4.55 14.59
C ILE A 46 13.58 -4.90 15.46
N LEU A 47 13.00 -3.86 16.07
CA LEU A 47 11.77 -3.94 16.86
C LEU A 47 10.64 -3.30 16.08
N VAL A 48 9.52 -4.00 15.90
CA VAL A 48 8.30 -3.45 15.31
C VAL A 48 7.15 -3.70 16.28
N LYS A 49 6.44 -2.64 16.66
CA LYS A 49 5.24 -2.71 17.50
C LYS A 49 4.05 -2.14 16.76
N SER A 50 2.93 -2.83 16.83
CA SER A 50 1.67 -2.40 16.23
C SER A 50 0.49 -2.97 17.02
N LYS A 51 -0.73 -2.49 16.75
CA LYS A 51 -1.94 -3.08 17.36
C LYS A 51 -2.18 -4.54 16.97
N ILE A 52 -1.63 -5.00 15.84
CA ILE A 52 -1.85 -6.35 15.32
C ILE A 52 -0.74 -7.34 15.72
N GLY A 53 0.27 -6.88 16.45
CA GLY A 53 1.37 -7.73 16.92
C GLY A 53 2.68 -6.99 17.10
N GLU A 54 3.68 -7.74 17.55
CA GLU A 54 5.06 -7.28 17.74
C GLU A 54 6.05 -8.19 17.01
N LEU A 55 7.20 -7.64 16.65
CA LEU A 55 8.32 -8.35 16.03
C LEU A 55 9.62 -7.86 16.68
N ASP A 56 10.42 -8.79 17.19
CA ASP A 56 11.76 -8.54 17.75
C ASP A 56 12.71 -9.55 17.09
N LEU A 57 13.53 -9.08 16.15
CA LEU A 57 14.41 -9.93 15.36
C LEU A 57 15.82 -9.33 15.26
N PRO A 58 16.88 -10.16 15.22
CA PRO A 58 18.22 -9.69 14.90
C PRO A 58 18.28 -9.18 13.47
N LEU A 59 19.32 -8.39 13.17
CA LEU A 59 19.62 -7.95 11.80
C LEU A 59 19.93 -9.14 10.87
N ASN A 60 19.78 -8.93 9.57
CA ASN A 60 20.19 -9.84 8.49
C ASN A 60 19.52 -11.23 8.48
N LYS A 61 18.43 -11.41 9.25
CA LYS A 61 17.58 -12.60 9.13
C LYS A 61 16.90 -12.66 7.74
N PRO A 62 16.90 -13.82 7.06
CA PRO A 62 16.25 -13.99 5.76
C PRO A 62 14.75 -13.68 5.81
N ILE A 63 14.29 -12.89 4.84
CA ILE A 63 12.88 -12.49 4.71
C ILE A 63 11.93 -13.68 4.50
N SER A 64 12.41 -14.78 3.94
CA SER A 64 11.67 -16.03 3.77
C SER A 64 11.32 -16.71 5.09
N GLU A 65 12.10 -16.48 6.15
CA GLU A 65 11.92 -17.11 7.47
C GLU A 65 11.01 -16.29 8.41
N ILE A 66 10.57 -15.11 7.97
CA ILE A 66 9.74 -14.22 8.77
C ILE A 66 8.27 -14.42 8.40
N ASN A 67 7.55 -15.14 9.25
CA ASN A 67 6.11 -15.34 9.13
C ASN A 67 5.34 -14.32 9.99
N SER A 68 5.28 -13.06 9.54
CA SER A 68 4.59 -11.97 10.24
C SER A 68 4.02 -10.95 9.26
N PRO A 69 2.82 -10.38 9.52
CA PRO A 69 2.30 -9.26 8.73
C PRO A 69 3.15 -7.98 8.87
N LEU A 70 4.08 -7.92 9.83
CA LEU A 70 5.00 -6.80 10.03
C LEU A 70 6.32 -6.95 9.26
N LYS A 71 6.47 -8.03 8.48
CA LYS A 71 7.63 -8.31 7.63
C LYS A 71 8.05 -7.15 6.70
N PRO A 72 7.15 -6.34 6.11
CA PRO A 72 7.53 -5.17 5.31
C PRO A 72 8.39 -4.17 6.08
N PHE A 73 8.08 -3.91 7.36
CA PHE A 73 8.86 -2.99 8.19
C PHE A 73 10.25 -3.52 8.50
N TYR A 74 10.35 -4.82 8.79
CA TYR A 74 11.65 -5.47 8.96
C TYR A 74 12.48 -5.39 7.67
N TYR A 75 11.88 -5.68 6.51
CA TYR A 75 12.54 -5.57 5.22
C TYR A 75 13.12 -4.17 4.98
N LEU A 76 12.31 -3.12 5.18
CA LEU A 76 12.72 -1.73 5.01
C LEU A 76 13.86 -1.35 5.96
N ALA A 77 13.72 -1.69 7.25
CA ALA A 77 14.71 -1.40 8.27
C ALA A 77 16.04 -2.08 7.97
N ASN A 78 16.01 -3.38 7.68
CA ASN A 78 17.22 -4.16 7.39
C ASN A 78 17.93 -3.64 6.13
N LYS A 79 17.17 -3.37 5.06
CA LYS A 79 17.70 -2.81 3.81
C LYS A 79 18.40 -1.46 4.02
N MET A 80 17.82 -0.56 4.83
CA MET A 80 18.43 0.74 5.12
C MET A 80 19.67 0.62 6.00
N ILE A 81 19.66 -0.27 7.00
CA ILE A 81 20.83 -0.53 7.84
C ILE A 81 22.00 -1.06 7.00
N GLU A 82 21.73 -2.04 6.13
CA GLU A 82 22.72 -2.63 5.22
C GLU A 82 23.27 -1.59 4.23
N LYS A 83 22.39 -0.82 3.57
CA LYS A 83 22.76 0.22 2.59
C LYS A 83 23.73 1.25 3.18
N HIS A 84 23.50 1.67 4.44
CA HIS A 84 24.30 2.69 5.11
C HIS A 84 25.39 2.14 6.04
N LYS A 85 25.59 0.80 6.08
CA LYS A 85 26.61 0.12 6.90
C LYS A 85 26.60 0.56 8.37
N GLN A 86 25.42 0.68 8.97
CA GLN A 86 25.28 1.10 10.36
C GLN A 86 25.25 -0.09 11.34
N ASN A 87 25.89 0.06 12.49
CA ASN A 87 25.87 -0.91 13.59
C ASN A 87 24.86 -0.49 14.66
N THR A 88 23.65 -0.11 14.24
CA THR A 88 22.56 0.28 15.13
C THR A 88 21.27 -0.39 14.68
N GLY A 89 20.41 -0.72 15.64
CA GLY A 89 19.07 -1.22 15.35
C GLY A 89 18.06 -0.12 15.08
N ILE A 90 16.83 -0.53 14.81
CA ILE A 90 15.69 0.38 14.64
C ILE A 90 14.50 -0.15 15.43
N LYS A 91 13.86 0.75 16.20
CA LYS A 91 12.54 0.55 16.79
C LYS A 91 11.49 1.26 15.94
N ILE A 92 10.40 0.57 15.64
CA ILE A 92 9.32 1.01 14.77
C ILE A 92 8.00 0.86 15.53
N ILE A 93 7.20 1.91 15.55
CA ILE A 93 5.85 1.91 16.13
C ILE A 93 4.86 2.28 15.02
N VAL A 94 3.85 1.44 14.82
CA VAL A 94 2.84 1.56 13.76
C VAL A 94 1.46 1.78 14.36
N GLU A 95 0.84 2.90 14.00
CA GLU A 95 -0.49 3.30 14.46
C GLU A 95 -1.39 3.51 13.24
N SER A 96 -2.50 2.75 13.16
CA SER A 96 -3.43 2.83 12.03
C SER A 96 -4.81 3.29 12.48
N GLU A 97 -5.37 4.27 11.78
CA GLU A 97 -6.78 4.67 11.82
C GLU A 97 -7.63 3.92 10.78
N ILE A 98 -6.96 3.24 9.83
CA ILE A 98 -7.60 2.48 8.77
C ILE A 98 -7.98 1.11 9.33
N PRO A 99 -9.26 0.69 9.23
CA PRO A 99 -9.66 -0.66 9.61
C PRO A 99 -8.88 -1.70 8.78
N SER A 100 -8.50 -2.80 9.41
CA SER A 100 -7.79 -3.89 8.73
C SER A 100 -8.75 -4.72 7.88
N GLY A 101 -8.28 -5.21 6.73
CA GLY A 101 -9.02 -6.19 5.91
C GLY A 101 -10.18 -5.65 5.06
N VAL A 102 -10.46 -4.34 5.07
CA VAL A 102 -11.65 -3.76 4.41
C VAL A 102 -11.40 -3.15 3.02
N GLY A 103 -10.25 -3.45 2.39
CA GLY A 103 -9.93 -2.97 1.04
C GLY A 103 -9.52 -1.48 0.92
N LEU A 104 -9.33 -0.78 2.05
CA LEU A 104 -8.97 0.64 2.09
C LEU A 104 -7.46 0.94 2.00
N GLY A 105 -6.65 -0.04 1.57
CA GLY A 105 -5.21 0.14 1.36
C GLY A 105 -4.39 0.29 2.65
N SER A 106 -4.82 -0.31 3.78
CA SER A 106 -4.08 -0.24 5.05
C SER A 106 -2.64 -0.78 4.92
N SER A 107 -2.44 -1.89 4.20
CA SER A 107 -1.10 -2.47 4.00
C SER A 107 -0.18 -1.55 3.18
N SER A 108 -0.70 -0.96 2.11
CA SER A 108 0.06 -0.04 1.26
C SER A 108 0.38 1.26 1.99
N ALA A 109 -0.57 1.81 2.77
CA ALA A 109 -0.33 2.96 3.63
C ALA A 109 0.74 2.67 4.69
N CYS A 110 0.72 1.47 5.30
CA CYS A 110 1.79 1.01 6.20
C CYS A 110 3.15 0.98 5.51
N CYS A 111 3.25 0.44 4.29
CA CYS A 111 4.50 0.37 3.55
C CYS A 111 5.02 1.77 3.19
N VAL A 112 4.15 2.69 2.74
CA VAL A 112 4.52 4.07 2.40
C VAL A 112 4.96 4.86 3.63
N ALA A 113 4.19 4.81 4.72
CA ALA A 113 4.55 5.49 5.97
C ALA A 113 5.83 4.90 6.57
N GLY A 114 5.99 3.58 6.51
CA GLY A 114 7.20 2.87 6.95
C GLY A 114 8.42 3.27 6.13
N ALA A 115 8.33 3.23 4.81
CA ALA A 115 9.43 3.62 3.92
C ALA A 115 9.86 5.06 4.19
N ALA A 116 8.92 6.00 4.29
CA ALA A 116 9.20 7.40 4.59
C ALA A 116 9.81 7.61 5.99
N ALA A 117 9.25 6.98 7.03
CA ALA A 117 9.75 7.16 8.40
C ALA A 117 11.16 6.55 8.58
N ILE A 118 11.37 5.35 8.04
CA ILE A 118 12.62 4.60 8.18
C ILE A 118 13.72 5.24 7.33
N SER A 119 13.46 5.59 6.05
CA SER A 119 14.50 6.14 5.19
C SER A 119 15.05 7.47 5.73
N ARG A 120 14.16 8.30 6.28
CA ARG A 120 14.45 9.59 6.91
C ARG A 120 15.42 9.50 8.10
N LEU A 121 15.59 8.33 8.72
CA LEU A 121 16.63 8.11 9.74
C LEU A 121 18.05 8.12 9.16
N PHE A 122 18.19 7.98 7.84
CA PHE A 122 19.47 7.85 7.15
C PHE A 122 19.68 8.94 6.11
N GLU A 123 18.66 9.26 5.32
CA GLU A 123 18.73 10.21 4.21
C GLU A 123 17.38 10.84 3.90
N GLU A 124 17.38 11.98 3.20
CA GLU A 124 16.16 12.49 2.59
C GLU A 124 15.81 11.63 1.37
N SER A 125 14.53 11.28 1.23
CA SER A 125 14.04 10.54 0.08
C SER A 125 12.93 11.32 -0.62
N THR A 126 12.97 11.34 -1.94
CA THR A 126 11.88 11.85 -2.77
C THR A 126 10.66 10.94 -2.67
N LYS A 127 9.48 11.46 -3.04
CA LYS A 127 8.25 10.65 -3.11
C LYS A 127 8.38 9.43 -4.03
N LYS A 128 9.16 9.53 -5.11
CA LYS A 128 9.37 8.41 -6.05
C LYS A 128 10.18 7.29 -5.39
N GLU A 129 11.26 7.62 -4.71
CA GLU A 129 12.07 6.63 -3.96
C GLU A 129 11.26 6.00 -2.83
N ILE A 130 10.44 6.79 -2.11
CA ILE A 130 9.52 6.27 -1.09
C ILE A 130 8.52 5.28 -1.71
N LEU A 131 7.96 5.59 -2.88
CA LEU A 131 7.04 4.70 -3.59
C LEU A 131 7.73 3.39 -3.98
N GLU A 132 8.94 3.45 -4.53
CA GLU A 132 9.69 2.26 -4.94
C GLU A 132 9.98 1.35 -3.74
N MET A 133 10.49 1.92 -2.63
CA MET A 133 10.72 1.18 -1.39
C MET A 133 9.42 0.58 -0.82
N ALA A 134 8.32 1.33 -0.85
CA ALA A 134 7.03 0.85 -0.37
C ALA A 134 6.50 -0.34 -1.19
N ILE A 135 6.62 -0.28 -2.52
CA ILE A 135 6.21 -1.38 -3.41
C ILE A 135 7.07 -2.62 -3.16
N GLU A 136 8.38 -2.48 -3.01
CA GLU A 136 9.27 -3.60 -2.67
C GLU A 136 8.92 -4.22 -1.31
N ALA A 137 8.64 -3.40 -0.31
CA ALA A 137 8.22 -3.86 1.01
C ALA A 137 6.87 -4.60 0.94
N GLU A 138 5.91 -4.08 0.17
CA GLU A 138 4.60 -4.70 -0.02
C GLU A 138 4.72 -6.07 -0.73
N ARG A 139 5.63 -6.20 -1.70
CA ARG A 139 5.92 -7.47 -2.39
C ARG A 139 6.38 -8.58 -1.45
N THR A 140 6.90 -8.25 -0.27
CA THR A 140 7.29 -9.26 0.72
C THR A 140 6.09 -10.05 1.26
N ILE A 141 4.89 -9.48 1.24
CA ILE A 141 3.62 -10.14 1.59
C ILE A 141 2.83 -10.48 0.32
N PHE A 142 2.70 -9.53 -0.59
CA PHE A 142 1.88 -9.64 -1.81
C PHE A 142 2.77 -9.62 -3.05
N GLN A 143 3.35 -10.77 -3.41
CA GLN A 143 4.33 -10.88 -4.52
C GLN A 143 3.86 -10.26 -5.83
N ASN A 144 2.55 -10.33 -6.12
CA ASN A 144 1.95 -9.84 -7.35
C ASN A 144 1.34 -8.43 -7.23
N THR A 145 1.71 -7.63 -6.22
CA THR A 145 1.20 -6.25 -6.09
C THR A 145 1.55 -5.44 -7.34
N SER A 146 0.56 -4.70 -7.84
CA SER A 146 0.73 -3.74 -8.93
C SER A 146 1.39 -2.44 -8.47
N GLY A 147 1.47 -2.19 -7.15
CA GLY A 147 1.90 -0.92 -6.57
C GLY A 147 0.86 0.20 -6.71
N ALA A 148 -0.36 -0.11 -7.17
CA ALA A 148 -1.41 0.86 -7.37
C ALA A 148 -1.81 1.59 -6.09
N ASP A 149 -2.06 0.81 -5.06
CA ASP A 149 -2.47 1.30 -3.76
C ASP A 149 -1.34 2.11 -3.12
N CYS A 150 -0.10 1.62 -3.19
CA CYS A 150 1.10 2.37 -2.77
C CYS A 150 1.21 3.72 -3.48
N THR A 151 0.93 3.78 -4.79
CA THR A 151 1.01 5.03 -5.57
C THR A 151 0.02 6.08 -5.04
N VAL A 152 -1.23 5.68 -4.80
CA VAL A 152 -2.26 6.56 -4.23
C VAL A 152 -1.87 7.00 -2.81
N CYS A 153 -1.37 6.08 -1.98
CA CYS A 153 -0.92 6.38 -0.63
C CYS A 153 0.28 7.35 -0.62
N THR A 154 1.16 7.31 -1.63
CA THR A 154 2.33 8.19 -1.70
C THR A 154 1.99 9.62 -2.14
N PHE A 155 1.26 9.78 -3.25
CA PHE A 155 1.02 11.14 -3.79
C PHE A 155 -0.28 11.78 -3.31
N GLY A 156 -1.25 10.97 -2.86
CA GLY A 156 -2.56 11.46 -2.41
C GLY A 156 -3.45 11.96 -3.56
N GLY A 157 -4.56 12.60 -3.20
CA GLY A 157 -5.51 13.18 -4.16
C GLY A 157 -6.30 12.14 -4.94
N LEU A 158 -6.77 12.52 -6.13
CA LEU A 158 -7.43 11.63 -7.09
C LEU A 158 -6.43 11.18 -8.16
N MET A 159 -6.52 9.91 -8.55
CA MET A 159 -5.67 9.31 -9.57
C MET A 159 -6.47 8.50 -10.56
N GLU A 160 -6.09 8.63 -11.82
CA GLU A 160 -6.48 7.70 -12.87
C GLU A 160 -5.39 6.63 -12.98
N TYR A 161 -5.80 5.37 -13.00
CA TYR A 161 -4.94 4.24 -13.30
C TYR A 161 -5.33 3.60 -14.63
N ASP A 162 -4.34 3.45 -15.50
CA ASP A 162 -4.44 2.74 -16.76
C ASP A 162 -3.36 1.66 -16.80
N LYS A 163 -3.74 0.42 -17.11
CA LYS A 163 -2.80 -0.72 -17.14
C LYS A 163 -1.63 -0.50 -18.11
N SER A 164 -1.84 0.27 -19.19
CA SER A 164 -0.82 0.55 -20.20
C SER A 164 -0.02 1.83 -19.94
N LYS A 165 -0.64 2.85 -19.33
CA LYS A 165 -0.01 4.17 -19.12
C LYS A 165 0.43 4.43 -17.68
N GLY A 166 0.09 3.55 -16.74
CA GLY A 166 0.36 3.73 -15.32
C GLY A 166 -0.59 4.73 -14.67
N PHE A 167 -0.06 5.53 -13.75
CA PHE A 167 -0.83 6.47 -12.94
C PHE A 167 -0.72 7.91 -13.46
N SER A 168 -1.84 8.61 -13.47
CA SER A 168 -1.87 10.05 -13.68
C SER A 168 -2.73 10.73 -12.63
N GLN A 169 -2.25 11.86 -12.10
CA GLN A 169 -2.99 12.62 -11.10
C GLN A 169 -4.14 13.38 -11.77
N ILE A 170 -5.33 13.27 -11.21
CA ILE A 170 -6.49 14.04 -11.65
C ILE A 170 -6.49 15.35 -10.85
N GLN A 171 -6.29 16.47 -11.54
CA GLN A 171 -6.48 17.78 -10.93
C GLN A 171 -7.97 18.04 -10.77
N SER A 172 -8.42 18.18 -9.53
CA SER A 172 -9.81 18.50 -9.20
C SER A 172 -9.83 19.68 -8.23
N LYS A 173 -10.76 20.61 -8.44
CA LYS A 173 -11.07 21.69 -7.49
C LYS A 173 -12.07 21.26 -6.41
N SER A 174 -12.65 20.07 -6.55
CA SER A 174 -13.73 19.60 -5.68
C SER A 174 -13.20 18.91 -4.43
N ASN A 175 -13.68 19.37 -3.27
CA ASN A 175 -13.53 18.69 -1.99
C ASN A 175 -14.73 17.75 -1.79
N PHE A 176 -14.53 16.45 -2.00
CA PHE A 176 -15.58 15.45 -1.77
C PHE A 176 -15.53 14.96 -0.32
N HIS A 177 -16.69 14.88 0.32
CA HIS A 177 -16.85 14.18 1.59
C HIS A 177 -17.32 12.76 1.30
N LEU A 178 -16.57 11.77 1.78
CA LEU A 178 -16.90 10.36 1.63
C LEU A 178 -17.33 9.79 2.97
N VAL A 179 -18.46 9.09 2.98
CA VAL A 179 -18.89 8.25 4.11
C VAL A 179 -18.52 6.81 3.75
N ILE A 180 -17.70 6.18 4.59
CA ILE A 180 -17.28 4.79 4.40
C ILE A 180 -18.15 3.92 5.32
N ALA A 181 -18.92 3.02 4.72
CA ALA A 181 -19.70 2.02 5.44
C ALA A 181 -19.06 0.64 5.23
N ASN A 182 -18.67 -0.02 6.33
CA ASN A 182 -18.22 -1.41 6.30
C ASN A 182 -19.39 -2.31 6.67
N SER A 183 -19.78 -3.23 5.78
CA SER A 183 -20.85 -4.21 6.05
C SER A 183 -20.45 -5.28 7.06
N ASN A 184 -19.15 -5.44 7.35
CA ASN A 184 -18.56 -6.53 8.11
C ASN A 184 -18.82 -7.93 7.51
N ILE A 185 -19.22 -8.00 6.24
CA ILE A 185 -19.38 -9.26 5.52
C ILE A 185 -18.06 -9.57 4.80
N GLU A 186 -17.49 -10.72 5.12
CA GLU A 186 -16.28 -11.19 4.44
C GLU A 186 -16.59 -11.69 3.03
N HIS A 187 -15.76 -11.28 2.08
CA HIS A 187 -15.85 -11.72 0.69
C HIS A 187 -14.45 -12.11 0.19
N SER A 188 -14.37 -13.22 -0.54
CA SER A 188 -13.14 -13.60 -1.24
C SER A 188 -12.98 -12.79 -2.51
N THR A 189 -11.91 -11.99 -2.59
CA THR A 189 -11.54 -11.23 -3.80
C THR A 189 -11.45 -12.15 -5.03
N ASP A 190 -10.88 -13.34 -4.87
CA ASP A 190 -10.71 -14.32 -5.95
C ASP A 190 -12.04 -14.87 -6.43
N GLU A 191 -13.00 -15.07 -5.52
CA GLU A 191 -14.34 -15.53 -5.87
C GLU A 191 -15.09 -14.46 -6.68
N VAL A 192 -15.02 -13.19 -6.27
CA VAL A 192 -15.66 -12.09 -7.00
C VAL A 192 -15.03 -11.91 -8.38
N VAL A 193 -13.69 -11.92 -8.48
CA VAL A 193 -12.98 -11.86 -9.77
C VAL A 193 -13.38 -13.04 -10.67
N SER A 194 -13.49 -14.24 -10.11
CA SER A 194 -13.93 -15.44 -10.85
C SER A 194 -15.37 -15.31 -11.34
N LYS A 195 -16.28 -14.74 -10.55
CA LYS A 195 -17.68 -14.47 -10.96
C LYS A 195 -17.73 -13.50 -12.14
N VAL A 196 -16.95 -12.42 -12.11
CA VAL A 196 -16.88 -11.45 -13.22
C VAL A 196 -16.31 -12.10 -14.49
N LYS A 197 -15.29 -12.95 -14.35
CA LYS A 197 -14.73 -13.72 -15.48
C LYS A 197 -15.78 -14.65 -16.10
N LYS A 198 -16.50 -15.43 -15.29
CA LYS A 198 -17.59 -16.31 -15.75
C LYS A 198 -18.71 -15.52 -16.44
N PHE A 199 -19.08 -14.36 -15.90
CA PHE A 199 -20.06 -13.47 -16.52
C PHE A 199 -19.62 -12.98 -17.91
N LYS A 200 -18.36 -12.56 -18.05
CA LYS A 200 -17.78 -12.18 -19.35
C LYS A 200 -17.86 -13.32 -20.37
N GLU A 201 -17.52 -14.54 -19.96
CA GLU A 201 -17.53 -15.73 -20.82
C GLU A 201 -18.96 -16.08 -21.25
N LYS A 202 -19.92 -16.09 -20.31
CA LYS A 202 -21.32 -16.41 -20.58
C LYS A 202 -22.04 -15.34 -21.41
N THR A 203 -21.65 -14.07 -21.28
CA THR A 203 -22.43 -12.95 -21.83
C THR A 203 -21.55 -11.90 -22.51
N LYS A 204 -20.69 -12.36 -23.42
CA LYS A 204 -19.67 -11.56 -24.13
C LYS A 204 -20.21 -10.27 -24.75
N LYS A 205 -21.38 -10.30 -25.40
CA LYS A 205 -21.98 -9.11 -26.05
C LYS A 205 -22.35 -8.02 -25.04
N HIS A 206 -22.98 -8.38 -23.92
CA HIS A 206 -23.35 -7.43 -22.87
C HIS A 206 -22.11 -6.92 -22.13
N PHE A 207 -21.15 -7.81 -21.84
CA PHE A 207 -19.89 -7.41 -21.24
C PHE A 207 -19.15 -6.37 -22.10
N LEU A 208 -19.10 -6.57 -23.42
CA LEU A 208 -18.51 -5.62 -24.35
C LEU A 208 -19.22 -4.25 -24.34
N ILE A 209 -20.54 -4.20 -24.12
CA ILE A 209 -21.25 -2.91 -23.96
C ILE A 209 -20.76 -2.18 -22.71
N CYS A 210 -20.58 -2.88 -21.59
CA CYS A 210 -20.10 -2.29 -20.35
C CYS A 210 -18.65 -1.78 -20.43
N VAL A 211 -17.81 -2.40 -21.27
CA VAL A 211 -16.39 -2.02 -21.42
C VAL A 211 -16.09 -1.18 -22.66
N LYS A 212 -17.10 -0.85 -23.49
CA LYS A 212 -16.90 0.01 -24.65
C LYS A 212 -16.42 1.39 -24.17
N LYS A 213 -15.19 1.75 -24.52
CA LYS A 213 -14.82 3.16 -24.68
C LYS A 213 -15.83 3.73 -25.68
N LYS A 214 -16.61 4.74 -25.30
CA LYS A 214 -17.13 5.67 -26.31
C LYS A 214 -15.89 6.25 -26.99
N VAL A 215 -15.60 5.75 -28.17
CA VAL A 215 -14.68 6.42 -29.09
C VAL A 215 -15.49 7.62 -29.57
N ASN A 216 -15.22 8.77 -28.97
CA ASN A 216 -15.56 10.04 -29.58
C ASN A 216 -14.44 10.39 -30.56
#